data_AF-A0A9E3C027-F1
#
_entry.id   AF-A0A9E3C027-F1
#
_cell.length_a   1.000
_cell.length_b   1.000
_cell.length_c   1.000
_cell.angle_alpha   90.00
_cell.angle_beta   90.00
_cell.angle_gamma   90.00
#
_symmetry.space_group_name_H-M   'P 1'
#
loop_
_entity.id
_entity.type
_entity.pdbx_description
1 polymer ?
#
loop_
_entity_poly.entity_id
_entity_poly.type
_entity_poly.pdbx_seq_one_letter_code
_entity_poly.pdbx_strand_id
1 'polypeptide(L)'
;MIALEVIAAAGSPWLRLSDFELSMHQRGCDSREVARALGSLSRRGWASIVGSSLNVTDAGQQAAARGAPRPAPSRRRRRRERMPPGLL
;
A
#
# COMPACT_ATOMS: atom_id res chain seq x y z
N MET A 1 -3.19 0.09 -9.49
CA MET A 1 -1.82 -0.25 -9.98
C MET A 1 -1.39 -1.43 -9.13
N ILE A 2 -1.35 -2.64 -9.70
CA ILE A 2 -1.37 -3.91 -8.96
C ILE A 2 -0.26 -4.01 -7.90
N ALA A 3 0.98 -3.59 -8.21
CA ALA A 3 2.10 -3.64 -7.25
C ALA A 3 1.91 -2.76 -6.01
N LEU A 4 1.28 -1.59 -6.15
CA LEU A 4 0.98 -0.70 -5.02
C LEU A 4 -0.13 -1.28 -4.13
N GLU A 5 -1.08 -2.01 -4.71
CA GLU A 5 -2.12 -2.72 -3.97
C GLU A 5 -1.54 -3.89 -3.16
N VAL A 6 -0.56 -4.61 -3.71
CA VAL A 6 0.19 -5.66 -2.99
C VAL A 6 0.95 -5.06 -1.80
N ILE A 7 1.66 -3.95 -2.02
CA ILE A 7 2.38 -3.24 -0.95
C ILE A 7 1.41 -2.74 0.13
N ALA A 8 0.29 -2.15 -0.25
CA ALA A 8 -0.72 -1.67 0.68
C ALA A 8 -1.34 -2.81 1.50
N ALA A 9 -1.59 -3.97 0.88
CA ALA A 9 -2.15 -5.14 1.55
C ALA A 9 -1.17 -5.78 2.54
N ALA A 10 0.14 -5.68 2.31
CA ALA A 10 1.14 -6.27 3.20
C ALA A 10 1.27 -5.55 4.54
N GLY A 11 0.97 -4.25 4.61
CA GLY A 11 0.98 -3.46 5.85
C GLY A 11 2.37 -3.33 6.53
N SER A 12 3.43 -3.82 5.90
CA SER A 12 4.81 -3.82 6.38
C SER A 12 5.72 -3.14 5.34
N PRO A 13 6.73 -2.36 5.77
CA PRO A 13 7.74 -1.81 4.86
C PRO A 13 8.68 -2.90 4.33
N TRP A 14 8.76 -4.05 4.99
CA TRP A 14 9.57 -5.19 4.55
C TRP A 14 8.67 -6.33 4.09
N LEU A 15 8.79 -6.69 2.82
CA LEU A 15 8.13 -7.85 2.23
C LEU A 15 9.18 -8.84 1.73
N ARG A 16 8.90 -10.15 1.80
CA ARG A 16 9.73 -11.10 1.05
C ARG A 16 9.43 -10.96 -0.44
N LEU A 17 10.47 -11.04 -1.27
CA LEU A 17 10.30 -10.99 -2.73
C LEU A 17 9.35 -12.09 -3.21
N SER A 18 9.49 -13.31 -2.68
CA SER A 18 8.63 -14.44 -3.02
C SER A 18 7.15 -14.17 -2.72
N ASP A 19 6.84 -13.53 -1.59
CA ASP A 19 5.46 -13.20 -1.21
C ASP A 19 4.88 -12.10 -2.12
N PHE A 20 5.72 -11.14 -2.50
CA PHE A 20 5.35 -10.09 -3.46
C PHE A 20 5.09 -10.67 -4.86
N GLU A 21 5.99 -11.52 -5.36
CA GLU A 21 5.86 -12.21 -6.65
C GLU A 21 4.60 -13.08 -6.68
N LEU A 22 4.39 -13.89 -5.63
CA LEU A 22 3.20 -14.73 -5.49
C LEU A 22 1.92 -13.88 -5.51
N SER A 23 1.91 -12.77 -4.76
CA SER A 23 0.76 -11.86 -4.71
C SER A 23 0.45 -11.19 -6.04
N MET A 24 1.48 -10.86 -6.83
CA MET A 24 1.32 -10.32 -8.18
C MET A 24 0.80 -11.38 -9.16
N HIS A 25 1.32 -12.61 -9.09
CA HIS A 25 0.86 -13.73 -9.91
C HIS A 25 -0.60 -14.09 -9.63
N GLN A 26 -1.03 -14.07 -8.37
CA GLN A 26 -2.44 -14.27 -8.00
C GLN A 26 -3.39 -13.20 -8.60
N ARG A 27 -2.86 -12.03 -8.96
CA ARG A 27 -3.60 -10.93 -9.60
C ARG A 27 -3.45 -10.94 -11.14
N GLY A 28 -2.90 -12.02 -11.70
CA GLY A 28 -2.77 -12.25 -13.13
C GLY A 28 -1.52 -11.64 -13.78
N CYS A 29 -0.57 -11.12 -13.00
CA CYS A 29 0.68 -10.60 -13.57
C CYS A 29 1.65 -11.74 -13.92
N ASP A 30 2.28 -11.67 -15.09
CA ASP A 30 3.36 -12.58 -15.46
C ASP A 30 4.72 -12.14 -14.86
N SER A 31 5.75 -12.98 -14.95
CA SER A 31 7.07 -12.67 -14.38
C SER A 31 7.74 -11.44 -15.00
N ARG A 32 7.44 -11.11 -16.27
CA ARG A 32 7.97 -9.90 -16.92
C ARG A 32 7.28 -8.66 -16.39
N GLU A 33 5.99 -8.72 -16.14
CA GLU A 33 5.22 -7.65 -15.53
C GLU A 33 5.65 -7.41 -14.08
N VAL A 34 5.94 -8.47 -13.33
CA VAL A 34 6.51 -8.38 -11.98
C VAL A 34 7.88 -7.69 -12.01
N ALA A 35 8.78 -8.11 -12.89
CA ALA A 35 10.09 -7.47 -13.05
C ALA A 35 9.98 -6.00 -13.48
N ARG A 36 9.04 -5.67 -14.39
CA ARG A 36 8.75 -4.29 -14.78
C ARG A 36 8.21 -3.46 -13.63
N ALA A 37 7.35 -4.03 -12.79
CA ALA A 37 6.81 -3.36 -11.62
C ALA A 37 7.91 -3.07 -10.60
N LEU A 38 8.75 -4.05 -10.27
CA LEU A 38 9.91 -3.87 -9.38
C LEU A 38 10.87 -2.80 -9.92
N GLY A 39 11.19 -2.84 -11.21
CA GLY A 39 12.01 -1.82 -11.86
C GLY A 39 11.37 -0.42 -11.83
N SER A 40 10.05 -0.33 -11.98
CA SER A 40 9.31 0.94 -11.87
C SER A 40 9.35 1.50 -10.44
N LEU A 41 9.13 0.65 -9.43
CA LEU A 41 9.19 1.03 -8.02
C LEU A 41 10.60 1.52 -7.64
N SER A 42 11.63 0.81 -8.09
CA SER A 42 13.03 1.18 -7.85
C SER A 42 13.41 2.51 -8.50
N ARG A 43 13.06 2.72 -9.79
CA ARG A 43 13.32 3.99 -10.49
C ARG A 43 12.62 5.19 -9.85
N ARG A 44 11.47 4.98 -9.21
CA ARG A 44 10.72 6.03 -8.49
C ARG A 44 11.21 6.25 -7.06
N GLY A 45 12.16 5.46 -6.58
CA GLY A 45 12.61 5.48 -5.18
C GLY A 45 11.55 5.02 -4.19
N TRP A 46 10.57 4.21 -4.64
CA TRP A 46 9.45 3.74 -3.82
C TRP A 46 9.74 2.41 -3.14
N ALA A 47 10.61 1.59 -3.71
CA ALA A 47 11.09 0.37 -3.07
C ALA A 47 12.49 0.00 -3.58
N SER A 48 13.26 -0.70 -2.76
CA SER A 48 14.56 -1.26 -3.11
C SER A 48 14.62 -2.74 -2.74
N ILE A 49 15.41 -3.50 -3.50
CA ILE A 49 15.63 -4.92 -3.23
C ILE A 49 16.87 -5.04 -2.34
N VAL A 50 16.71 -5.70 -1.19
CA VAL A 50 17.78 -5.94 -0.21
C VAL A 50 17.81 -7.45 0.07
N GLY A 51 18.74 -8.15 -0.58
CA GLY A 51 18.81 -9.61 -0.54
C GLY A 51 17.54 -10.25 -1.09
N SER A 52 16.88 -11.08 -0.28
CA SER A 52 15.60 -11.75 -0.61
C SER A 52 14.36 -10.93 -0.24
N SER A 53 14.53 -9.67 0.14
CA SER A 53 13.47 -8.81 0.65
C SER A 53 13.29 -7.56 -0.19
N LEU A 54 12.06 -7.09 -0.31
CA LEU A 54 11.68 -5.80 -0.85
C LEU A 54 11.50 -4.83 0.33
N ASN A 55 12.35 -3.81 0.39
CA ASN A 55 12.25 -2.69 1.31
C ASN A 55 11.47 -1.55 0.64
N VAL A 56 10.29 -1.24 1.15
CA VAL A 56 9.42 -0.17 0.65
C VAL A 56 9.74 1.10 1.43
N THR A 57 10.04 2.19 0.71
CA THR A 57 10.32 3.49 1.33
C THR A 57 9.03 4.17 1.79
N ASP A 58 9.13 5.19 2.64
CA ASP A 58 7.96 5.98 3.07
C ASP A 58 7.19 6.57 1.88
N ALA A 59 7.90 7.01 0.84
CA ALA A 59 7.30 7.49 -0.40
C ALA A 59 6.50 6.39 -1.11
N GLY A 60 7.02 5.16 -1.14
CA GLY A 60 6.32 3.99 -1.67
C GLY A 60 5.10 3.61 -0.86
N GLN A 61 5.17 3.67 0.48
CA GLN A 61 4.04 3.41 1.36
C GLN A 61 2.93 4.47 1.19
N GLN A 62 3.28 5.75 1.07
CA GLN A 62 2.31 6.80 0.79
C GLN A 62 1.68 6.64 -0.60
N ALA A 63 2.46 6.27 -1.61
CA ALA A 63 1.95 5.98 -2.95
C ALA A 63 1.00 4.77 -2.93
N ALA A 64 1.35 3.72 -2.18
CA ALA A 64 0.52 2.54 -1.97
C ALA A 64 -0.80 2.88 -1.25
N ALA A 65 -0.75 3.70 -0.20
CA ALA A 65 -1.92 4.16 0.51
C ALA A 65 -2.87 5.01 -0.36
N ARG A 66 -2.33 5.79 -1.31
CA ARG A 66 -3.12 6.56 -2.28
C ARG A 66 -3.69 5.69 -3.41
N GLY A 67 -2.97 4.65 -3.80
CA GLY A 67 -3.33 3.76 -4.91
C GLY A 67 -4.18 2.56 -4.51
N ALA A 68 -4.21 2.20 -3.23
CA ALA A 68 -5.10 1.17 -2.71
C ALA A 68 -6.56 1.61 -2.89
N PRO A 69 -7.49 0.69 -3.24
CA PRO A 69 -8.91 0.99 -3.15
C PRO A 69 -9.16 1.45 -1.71
N ARG A 70 -9.50 2.74 -1.59
CA ARG A 70 -9.74 3.42 -0.32
C ARG A 70 -10.59 2.46 0.54
N PRO A 71 -10.09 1.94 1.68
CA PRO A 71 -10.98 1.24 2.59
C PRO A 71 -12.08 2.24 2.87
N ALA A 72 -13.32 1.86 2.54
CA ALA A 72 -14.48 2.73 2.70
C ALA A 72 -14.33 3.42 4.05
N PRO A 73 -14.39 4.75 4.14
CA PRO A 73 -14.20 5.43 5.40
C PRO A 73 -15.22 4.81 6.34
N SER A 74 -14.74 4.01 7.29
CA SER A 74 -15.58 3.52 8.38
C SER A 74 -16.09 4.80 9.01
N ARG A 75 -17.36 5.11 8.75
CA ARG A 75 -18.13 6.14 9.41
C ARG A 75 -18.09 5.82 10.90
N ARG A 76 -17.00 6.18 11.59
CA ARG A 76 -17.02 6.30 13.04
C ARG A 76 -17.63 7.66 13.34
N ARG A 77 -18.95 7.67 13.12
CA ARG A 77 -19.92 8.61 13.63
C ARG A 77 -19.80 8.59 15.16
N ARG A 78 -18.93 9.43 15.70
CA ARG A 78 -19.12 10.10 16.99
C ARG A 78 -19.08 11.57 16.65
N ARG A 79 -20.20 12.19 16.21
CA ARG A 79 -21.18 12.82 17.11
C ARG A 79 -20.55 13.08 18.48
N ARG A 80 -19.51 13.92 18.52
CA ARG A 80 -19.30 14.76 19.70
C ARG A 80 -20.43 15.76 19.66
N GLU A 81 -21.30 15.58 20.63
CA GLU A 81 -22.51 16.34 20.80
C GLU A 81 -22.17 17.82 20.75
N ARG A 82 -22.85 18.51 19.84
CA ARG A 82 -22.98 19.95 19.82
C ARG A 82 -23.60 20.31 21.17
N MET A 83 -22.81 20.77 22.15
CA MET A 83 -23.35 21.45 23.32
C MET A 83 -24.18 22.63 22.80
N PRO A 84 -25.49 22.71 23.07
CA PRO A 84 -26.23 23.94 22.84
C PRO A 84 -25.77 24.98 23.86
N PRO A 85 -25.57 26.25 23.46
CA PRO A 85 -25.42 27.33 24.42
C PRO A 85 -26.81 27.64 25.03
N GLY A 86 -26.92 27.65 26.36
CA GLY A 86 -27.93 28.45 27.05
C GLY A 86 -28.71 27.81 28.22
N LEU A 87 -28.77 28.61 29.29
CA LEU A 87 -29.81 28.72 30.34
C LEU A 87 -29.69 27.85 31.61
N LEU A 88 -28.85 28.32 32.53
CA LEU A 88 -29.25 28.64 33.92
C LEU A 88 -28.66 30.02 34.28
#